data_AF-A0A166H4R6-F1
#
_entry.id   AF-A0A166H4R6-F1
#
_cell.length_a   1.000
_cell.length_b   1.000
_cell.length_c   1.000
_cell.angle_alpha   90.00
_cell.angle_beta   90.00
_cell.angle_gamma   90.00
#
_symmetry.space_group_name_H-M   'P 1'
#
loop_
_entity.id
_entity.type
_entity.pdbx_description
1 polymer ?
#
loop_
_entity_poly.entity_id
_entity_poly.type
_entity_poly.pdbx_seq_one_letter_code
_entity_poly.pdbx_strand_id
1 'polypeptide(L)'
;MIDWTDPHILLSQAASLQKMTLVFSGIYFYEFTSSLPYDWEVLKRLRGRPTTLVGNSLYLLCRYLALMTSICSCLLTSGYTTISCQGLLKAYSFSAVFGIASASSLLFVRAGIIWKWNRWVVVLLSPFLAAIYASAIRTVVVFTSTYDPSIGQCTLNSAIQDRAISVAVFCGDLTLLAFILIGLRKGWREVRKFPLWSILWNQGLLYFALAVMVEAPLMVFLLLNLNEVMNAMFVVPAVVMMAAGSTRFYRILTQYGGRAESR
;
A
#
# COMPACT_ATOMS: atom_id res chain seq x y z
N MET A 1 -24.04 25.38 8.21
CA MET A 1 -23.46 24.10 7.76
C MET A 1 -22.55 24.44 6.59
N ILE A 2 -21.29 24.00 6.58
CA ILE A 2 -20.35 24.34 5.50
C ILE A 2 -20.78 23.59 4.24
N ASP A 3 -20.90 24.29 3.12
CA ASP A 3 -21.18 23.68 1.82
C ASP A 3 -19.88 23.08 1.25
N TRP A 4 -19.74 21.76 1.34
CA TRP A 4 -18.55 21.05 0.85
C TRP A 4 -18.45 21.00 -0.68
N THR A 5 -19.49 21.48 -1.39
CA THR A 5 -19.56 21.55 -2.85
C THR A 5 -19.38 22.97 -3.40
N ASP A 6 -19.12 23.96 -2.54
CA ASP A 6 -18.78 25.32 -2.96
C ASP A 6 -17.50 25.31 -3.84
N PRO A 7 -17.51 25.90 -5.04
CA PRO A 7 -16.37 25.95 -5.95
C PRO A 7 -15.11 26.58 -5.31
N HIS A 8 -15.26 27.56 -4.42
CA HIS A 8 -14.12 28.17 -3.73
C HIS A 8 -13.45 27.18 -2.76
N ILE A 9 -14.25 26.37 -2.06
CA ILE A 9 -13.76 25.35 -1.14
C ILE A 9 -13.09 24.22 -1.94
N LEU A 10 -13.71 23.77 -3.03
CA LEU A 10 -13.18 22.76 -3.95
C LEU A 10 -11.79 23.15 -4.49
N LEU A 11 -11.61 24.38 -4.96
CA LEU A 11 -10.33 24.87 -5.46
C LEU A 11 -9.25 24.87 -4.36
N SER A 12 -9.59 25.32 -3.16
CA SER A 12 -8.65 25.32 -2.04
C SER A 12 -8.24 23.91 -1.60
N GLN A 13 -9.17 22.96 -1.65
CA GLN A 13 -8.91 21.55 -1.37
C GLN A 13 -8.06 20.90 -2.46
N ALA A 14 -8.34 21.19 -3.75
CA ALA A 14 -7.55 20.67 -4.86
C ALA A 14 -6.09 21.14 -4.79
N ALA A 15 -5.87 22.41 -4.46
CA ALA A 15 -4.52 22.93 -4.24
C ALA A 15 -3.81 22.25 -3.05
N SER A 16 -4.57 21.93 -1.99
CA SER A 16 -4.04 21.20 -0.83
C SER A 16 -3.68 19.76 -1.17
N LEU A 17 -4.53 19.06 -1.94
CA LEU A 17 -4.30 17.72 -2.47
C LEU A 17 -3.04 17.67 -3.34
N GLN A 18 -2.86 18.66 -4.23
CA GLN A 18 -1.68 18.80 -5.07
C GLN A 18 -0.40 18.92 -4.25
N LYS A 19 -0.38 19.81 -3.25
CA LYS A 19 0.79 19.99 -2.38
C LYS A 19 1.11 18.73 -1.59
N MET A 20 0.09 18.07 -1.02
CA MET A 20 0.26 16.82 -0.30
C MET A 20 0.80 15.72 -1.20
N THR A 21 0.22 15.54 -2.39
CA THR A 21 0.68 14.56 -3.38
C THR A 21 2.15 14.76 -3.71
N LEU A 22 2.57 15.99 -4.04
CA LEU A 22 3.97 16.29 -4.37
C LEU A 22 4.93 15.99 -3.21
N VAL A 23 4.56 16.32 -1.98
CA VAL A 23 5.38 16.03 -0.79
C VAL A 23 5.54 14.52 -0.58
N PHE A 24 4.45 13.76 -0.59
CA PHE A 24 4.51 12.30 -0.37
C PHE A 24 5.19 11.57 -1.53
N SER A 25 4.96 11.99 -2.78
CA SER A 25 5.69 11.47 -3.93
C SER A 25 7.19 11.78 -3.81
N GLY A 26 7.57 12.99 -3.40
CA GLY A 26 8.98 13.37 -3.15
C GLY A 26 9.64 12.50 -2.08
N ILE A 27 8.97 12.28 -0.94
CA ILE A 27 9.44 11.38 0.12
C ILE A 27 9.61 9.96 -0.42
N TYR A 28 8.66 9.48 -1.23
CA TYR A 28 8.75 8.16 -1.83
C TYR A 28 9.90 8.05 -2.85
N PHE A 29 10.15 9.08 -3.67
CA PHE A 29 11.30 9.11 -4.57
C PHE A 29 12.61 9.02 -3.80
N TYR A 30 12.76 9.80 -2.71
CA TYR A 30 13.94 9.74 -1.85
C TYR A 30 14.14 8.34 -1.25
N GLU A 31 13.07 7.73 -0.75
CA GLU A 31 13.09 6.36 -0.23
C GLU A 31 13.48 5.37 -1.33
N PHE A 32 12.88 5.52 -2.52
CA PHE A 32 13.13 4.65 -3.66
C PHE A 32 14.59 4.75 -4.10
N THR A 33 15.17 5.94 -4.24
CA THR A 33 16.56 6.10 -4.68
C THR A 33 17.54 5.58 -3.63
N SER A 34 17.25 5.81 -2.34
CA SER A 34 18.15 5.42 -1.25
C SER A 34 18.33 3.90 -1.12
N SER A 35 17.37 3.11 -1.60
CA SER A 35 17.44 1.65 -1.55
C SER A 35 17.56 0.93 -2.89
N LEU A 36 17.87 1.66 -3.97
CA LEU A 36 18.26 1.08 -5.26
C LEU A 36 19.42 0.06 -5.16
N PRO A 37 20.48 0.29 -4.36
CA PRO A 37 21.58 -0.66 -4.26
C PRO A 37 21.12 -2.04 -3.77
N TYR A 38 20.20 -2.05 -2.80
CA TYR A 38 19.62 -3.27 -2.27
C TYR A 38 18.71 -3.96 -3.31
N ASP A 39 17.94 -3.21 -4.08
CA ASP A 39 17.07 -3.79 -5.11
C ASP A 39 17.89 -4.49 -6.20
N TRP A 40 19.05 -3.95 -6.53
CA TRP A 40 19.99 -4.59 -7.44
C TRP A 40 20.51 -5.93 -6.89
N GLU A 41 20.77 -6.02 -5.59
CA GLU A 41 21.13 -7.28 -4.94
C GLU A 41 19.98 -8.29 -4.96
N VAL A 42 18.76 -7.84 -4.69
CA VAL A 42 17.56 -8.69 -4.74
C VAL A 42 17.32 -9.22 -6.16
N LEU A 43 17.47 -8.35 -7.16
CA LEU A 43 17.31 -8.71 -8.57
C LEU A 43 18.34 -9.78 -8.97
N LYS A 44 19.59 -9.65 -8.51
CA LYS A 44 20.63 -10.67 -8.74
C LYS A 44 20.33 -11.99 -8.02
N ARG A 45 19.62 -11.95 -6.89
CA ARG A 45 19.27 -13.12 -6.07
C ARG A 45 17.95 -13.80 -6.46
N LEU A 46 17.31 -13.41 -7.57
CA LEU A 46 16.09 -14.04 -8.09
C LEU A 46 16.23 -15.51 -8.55
N ARG A 47 17.42 -16.12 -8.44
CA ARG A 47 17.68 -17.52 -8.83
C ARG A 47 17.67 -18.53 -7.67
N GLY A 48 17.09 -18.17 -6.51
CA GLY A 48 17.11 -18.98 -5.28
C GLY A 48 15.88 -19.89 -5.06
N ARG A 49 15.69 -20.31 -3.79
CA ARG A 49 14.54 -21.14 -3.34
C ARG A 49 13.19 -20.50 -3.71
N PRO A 50 12.14 -21.30 -3.99
CA PRO A 50 10.85 -20.79 -4.48
C PRO A 50 10.16 -19.83 -3.51
N THR A 51 10.26 -20.05 -2.20
CA THR A 51 9.67 -19.16 -1.18
C THR A 51 10.36 -17.80 -1.11
N THR A 52 11.70 -17.79 -1.20
CA THR A 52 12.49 -16.54 -1.27
C THR A 52 12.25 -15.80 -2.58
N LEU A 53 12.01 -16.52 -3.67
CA LEU A 53 11.71 -15.95 -4.98
C LEU A 53 10.36 -15.22 -4.96
N VAL A 54 9.31 -15.83 -4.40
CA VAL A 54 7.99 -15.19 -4.27
C VAL A 54 8.07 -13.92 -3.43
N GLY A 55 8.77 -13.96 -2.29
CA GLY A 55 8.94 -12.78 -1.43
C GLY A 55 9.71 -11.65 -2.14
N ASN A 56 10.81 -11.96 -2.81
CA ASN A 56 11.61 -10.99 -3.55
C ASN A 56 10.83 -10.38 -4.73
N SER A 57 10.05 -11.19 -5.45
CA SER A 57 9.20 -10.72 -6.55
C SER A 57 8.08 -9.81 -6.06
N LEU A 58 7.39 -10.17 -4.97
CA LEU A 58 6.35 -9.32 -4.37
C LEU A 58 6.93 -8.01 -3.84
N TYR A 59 8.14 -8.04 -3.28
CA TYR A 59 8.86 -6.86 -2.82
C TYR A 59 9.17 -5.90 -3.97
N LEU A 60 9.74 -6.41 -5.08
CA LEU A 60 10.02 -5.58 -6.26
C LEU A 60 8.71 -5.04 -6.85
N LEU A 61 7.71 -5.91 -7.01
CA LEU A 61 6.41 -5.54 -7.58
C LEU A 61 5.75 -4.40 -6.79
N CYS A 62 5.64 -4.53 -5.46
CA CYS A 62 5.08 -3.48 -4.60
C CYS A 62 5.81 -2.14 -4.79
N ARG A 63 7.14 -2.19 -4.84
CA ARG A 63 7.97 -0.99 -4.90
C ARG A 63 7.88 -0.27 -6.25
N TYR A 64 7.93 -1.02 -7.36
CA TYR A 64 7.79 -0.45 -8.70
C TYR A 64 6.36 0.04 -8.96
N LEU A 65 5.34 -0.65 -8.43
CA LEU A 65 3.96 -0.18 -8.53
C LEU A 65 3.75 1.12 -7.75
N ALA A 66 4.25 1.24 -6.52
CA ALA A 66 4.15 2.51 -5.77
C ALA A 66 4.97 3.65 -6.40
N LEU A 67 6.06 3.34 -7.11
CA LEU A 67 6.79 4.32 -7.93
C LEU A 67 5.93 4.79 -9.10
N MET A 68 5.32 3.85 -9.83
CA MET A 68 4.40 4.16 -10.94
C MET A 68 3.23 5.00 -10.45
N THR A 69 2.64 4.68 -9.30
CA THR A 69 1.59 5.49 -8.68
C THR A 69 2.06 6.92 -8.43
N SER A 70 3.23 7.08 -7.80
CA SER A 70 3.80 8.41 -7.51
C SER A 70 4.05 9.23 -8.78
N ILE A 71 4.59 8.61 -9.84
CA ILE A 71 4.82 9.27 -11.14
C ILE A 71 3.47 9.68 -11.76
N CYS A 72 2.50 8.77 -11.81
CA CYS A 72 1.18 9.06 -12.37
C CYS A 72 0.46 10.18 -11.59
N SER A 73 0.56 10.20 -10.25
CA SER A 73 0.00 11.27 -9.42
C SER A 73 0.63 12.63 -9.73
N CYS A 74 1.96 12.70 -9.89
CA CYS A 74 2.63 13.93 -10.29
C CYS A 74 2.19 14.41 -11.68
N LEU A 75 2.03 13.50 -12.64
CA LEU A 75 1.58 13.84 -14.00
C LEU A 75 0.14 14.35 -14.03
N LEU A 76 -0.76 13.71 -13.27
CA LEU A 76 -2.15 14.15 -13.11
C LEU A 76 -2.20 15.56 -12.51
N THR A 77 -1.37 15.81 -11.51
CA THR A 77 -1.28 17.10 -10.81
C THR A 77 -0.69 18.21 -11.68
N SER A 78 0.18 17.87 -12.64
CA SER A 78 0.84 18.84 -13.52
C SER A 78 -0.05 19.29 -14.69
N GLY A 79 -1.26 18.74 -14.85
CA GLY A 79 -2.15 19.08 -15.95
C GLY A 79 -1.58 18.71 -17.32
N TYR A 80 -0.80 17.63 -17.40
CA TYR A 80 -0.10 17.24 -18.63
C TYR A 80 -1.10 16.79 -19.71
N THR A 81 -1.35 17.65 -20.72
CA THR A 81 -2.46 17.55 -21.67
C THR A 81 -2.26 16.60 -22.85
N THR A 82 -1.06 16.06 -23.06
CA THR A 82 -0.76 15.23 -24.25
C THR A 82 -1.08 13.74 -24.05
N ILE A 83 -1.27 13.29 -22.81
CA ILE A 83 -1.61 11.90 -22.47
C ILE A 83 -3.13 11.79 -22.32
N SER A 84 -3.73 10.74 -22.88
CA SER A 84 -5.14 10.41 -22.66
C SER A 84 -5.43 10.30 -21.17
N CYS A 85 -6.20 11.26 -20.65
CA CYS A 85 -6.66 11.36 -19.26
C CYS A 85 -7.12 10.00 -18.68
N GLN A 86 -7.91 9.26 -19.45
CA GLN A 86 -8.39 7.93 -19.09
C GLN A 86 -7.27 6.89 -18.94
N GLY A 87 -6.27 6.92 -19.80
CA GLY A 87 -5.11 6.03 -19.71
C GLY A 87 -4.29 6.29 -18.46
N LEU A 88 -4.03 7.57 -18.16
CA LEU A 88 -3.23 7.97 -17.00
C LEU A 88 -3.93 7.63 -15.67
N LEU A 89 -5.23 7.89 -15.56
CA LEU A 89 -6.02 7.53 -14.38
C LEU A 89 -6.16 6.03 -14.19
N LYS A 90 -6.30 5.26 -15.28
CA LYS A 90 -6.31 3.80 -15.21
C LYS A 90 -4.95 3.26 -14.76
N ALA A 91 -3.84 3.81 -15.27
CA ALA A 91 -2.49 3.43 -14.86
C ALA A 91 -2.23 3.78 -13.38
N TYR A 92 -2.65 4.96 -12.94
CA TYR A 92 -2.60 5.37 -11.53
C TYR A 92 -3.38 4.38 -10.65
N SER A 93 -4.64 4.12 -10.99
CA SER A 93 -5.50 3.26 -10.19
C SER A 93 -4.97 1.82 -10.15
N PHE A 94 -4.59 1.27 -11.31
CA PHE A 94 -3.98 -0.05 -11.41
C PHE A 94 -2.73 -0.18 -10.53
N SER A 95 -1.79 0.77 -10.66
CA SER A 95 -0.56 0.73 -9.87
C SER A 95 -0.83 0.87 -8.37
N ALA A 96 -1.79 1.72 -7.97
CA ALA A 96 -2.15 1.92 -6.57
C ALA A 96 -2.76 0.65 -5.94
N VAL A 97 -3.82 0.08 -6.54
CA VAL A 97 -4.49 -1.10 -5.94
C VAL A 97 -3.63 -2.35 -5.99
N PHE A 98 -2.88 -2.59 -7.06
CA PHE A 98 -1.95 -3.74 -7.10
C PHE A 98 -0.72 -3.52 -6.20
N GLY A 99 -0.31 -2.27 -5.99
CA GLY A 99 0.74 -1.91 -5.03
C GLY A 99 0.33 -2.24 -3.59
N ILE A 100 -0.91 -1.89 -3.20
CA ILE A 100 -1.48 -2.28 -1.90
C ILE A 100 -1.62 -3.81 -1.80
N ALA A 101 -2.19 -4.46 -2.82
CA ALA A 101 -2.38 -5.91 -2.80
C ALA A 101 -1.06 -6.69 -2.64
N SER A 102 0.02 -6.21 -3.25
CA SER A 102 1.35 -6.80 -3.08
C SER A 102 1.96 -6.51 -1.70
N ALA A 103 1.70 -5.34 -1.10
CA ALA A 103 2.07 -5.06 0.29
C ALA A 103 1.34 -6.01 1.27
N SER A 104 0.03 -6.21 1.12
CA SER A 104 -0.75 -7.17 1.92
C SER A 104 -0.28 -8.61 1.69
N SER A 105 0.13 -8.96 0.46
CA SER A 105 0.74 -10.26 0.15
C SER A 105 2.05 -10.51 0.90
N LEU A 106 2.91 -9.48 1.05
CA LEU A 106 4.14 -9.58 1.85
C LEU A 106 3.82 -9.85 3.32
N LEU A 107 2.78 -9.22 3.87
CA LEU A 107 2.30 -9.48 5.23
C LEU A 107 1.76 -10.91 5.36
N PHE A 108 1.01 -11.38 4.38
CA PHE A 108 0.50 -12.75 4.35
C PHE A 108 1.63 -13.78 4.37
N VAL A 109 2.65 -13.62 3.51
CA VAL A 109 3.82 -14.51 3.50
C VAL A 109 4.51 -14.51 4.86
N ARG A 110 4.65 -13.35 5.50
CA ARG A 110 5.24 -13.23 6.83
C ARG A 110 4.39 -13.94 7.90
N ALA A 111 3.08 -13.76 7.89
CA ALA A 111 2.18 -14.49 8.77
C ALA A 111 2.34 -16.00 8.57
N GLY A 112 2.41 -16.46 7.32
CA GLY A 112 2.71 -17.86 6.97
C GLY A 112 4.01 -18.36 7.62
N ILE A 113 5.10 -17.61 7.53
CA ILE A 113 6.38 -17.99 8.14
C ILE A 113 6.29 -18.06 9.67
N ILE A 114 5.68 -17.06 10.33
CA ILE A 114 5.54 -17.01 11.79
C ILE A 114 4.75 -18.21 12.31
N TRP A 115 3.70 -18.59 11.58
CA TRP A 115 2.83 -19.72 11.93
C TRP A 115 3.32 -21.05 11.34
N LYS A 116 4.57 -21.12 10.85
CA LYS A 116 5.19 -22.32 10.26
C LYS A 116 4.31 -22.98 9.18
N TRP A 117 3.63 -22.16 8.37
CA TRP A 117 2.70 -22.59 7.32
C TRP A 117 1.59 -23.52 7.83
N ASN A 118 1.11 -23.31 9.06
CA ASN A 118 -0.02 -24.04 9.60
C ASN A 118 -1.25 -23.86 8.70
N ARG A 119 -1.77 -24.98 8.16
CA ARG A 119 -2.87 -24.97 7.18
C ARG A 119 -4.08 -24.21 7.66
N TRP A 120 -4.41 -24.28 8.95
CA TRP A 120 -5.54 -23.56 9.53
C TRP A 120 -5.44 -22.03 9.37
N VAL A 121 -4.26 -21.48 9.62
CA VAL A 121 -4.02 -20.03 9.52
C VAL A 121 -4.01 -19.59 8.06
N VAL A 122 -3.38 -20.39 7.19
CA VAL A 122 -3.34 -20.11 5.75
C VAL A 122 -4.73 -20.14 5.14
N VAL A 123 -5.55 -21.15 5.48
CA VAL A 123 -6.95 -21.26 5.03
C VAL A 123 -7.79 -20.09 5.53
N LEU A 124 -7.57 -19.63 6.76
CA LEU A 124 -8.30 -18.49 7.32
C LEU A 124 -7.90 -17.15 6.67
N LEU A 125 -6.62 -16.96 6.33
CA LEU A 125 -6.10 -15.71 5.77
C LEU A 125 -6.23 -15.62 4.24
N SER A 126 -6.24 -16.76 3.55
CA SER A 126 -6.42 -16.86 2.09
C SER A 126 -7.63 -16.08 1.53
N PRO A 127 -8.85 -16.17 2.11
CA PRO A 127 -10.00 -15.44 1.58
C PRO A 127 -9.84 -13.92 1.63
N PHE A 128 -9.12 -13.38 2.62
CA PHE A 128 -8.83 -11.94 2.67
C PHE A 128 -7.93 -11.51 1.53
N LEU A 129 -6.88 -12.29 1.25
CA LEU A 129 -5.99 -12.00 0.14
C LEU A 129 -6.72 -12.10 -1.21
N ALA A 130 -7.56 -13.12 -1.38
CA ALA A 130 -8.40 -13.27 -2.55
C ALA A 130 -9.37 -12.10 -2.71
N ALA A 131 -9.99 -11.63 -1.62
CA ALA A 131 -10.87 -10.46 -1.62
C ALA A 131 -10.14 -9.18 -2.03
N ILE A 132 -8.92 -8.96 -1.53
CA ILE A 132 -8.08 -7.81 -1.91
C ILE A 132 -7.80 -7.84 -3.42
N TYR A 133 -7.34 -8.96 -3.97
CA TYR A 133 -7.08 -9.05 -5.42
C TYR A 133 -8.35 -8.95 -6.27
N ALA A 134 -9.45 -9.59 -5.87
CA ALA A 134 -10.72 -9.49 -6.56
C ALA A 134 -11.22 -8.03 -6.58
N SER A 135 -11.07 -7.32 -5.47
CA SER A 135 -11.42 -5.92 -5.36
C SER A 135 -10.53 -5.03 -6.24
N ALA A 136 -9.21 -5.27 -6.27
CA ALA A 136 -8.27 -4.55 -7.14
C ALA A 136 -8.64 -4.71 -8.62
N ILE A 137 -8.94 -5.94 -9.07
CA ILE A 137 -9.36 -6.22 -10.44
C ILE A 137 -10.67 -5.49 -10.75
N ARG A 138 -11.66 -5.57 -9.84
CA ARG A 138 -12.95 -4.91 -10.01
C ARG A 138 -12.79 -3.39 -10.13
N THR A 139 -11.97 -2.76 -9.28
CA THR A 139 -11.70 -1.32 -9.34
C THR A 139 -11.13 -0.94 -10.70
N VAL A 140 -10.15 -1.69 -11.23
CA VAL A 140 -9.52 -1.37 -12.53
C VAL A 140 -10.47 -1.57 -13.72
N VAL A 141 -11.29 -2.62 -13.69
CA VAL A 141 -12.21 -2.94 -14.80
C VAL A 141 -13.37 -1.95 -14.88
N VAL A 142 -13.94 -1.59 -13.72
CA VAL A 142 -15.09 -0.68 -13.65
C VAL A 142 -14.67 0.80 -13.77
N PHE A 143 -13.37 1.09 -13.67
CA PHE A 143 -12.84 2.46 -13.73
C PHE A 143 -13.18 3.14 -15.06
N THR A 144 -14.03 4.17 -15.01
CA THR A 144 -14.34 5.08 -16.11
C THR A 144 -14.08 6.51 -15.66
N SER A 145 -13.42 7.29 -16.51
CA SER A 145 -13.07 8.68 -16.24
C SER A 145 -13.33 9.53 -17.47
N THR A 146 -13.85 10.72 -17.26
CA THR A 146 -14.10 11.71 -18.30
C THR A 146 -13.18 12.90 -18.08
N TYR A 147 -12.62 13.46 -19.15
CA TYR A 147 -11.85 14.70 -19.07
C TYR A 147 -12.82 15.87 -19.06
N ASP A 148 -12.75 16.73 -18.04
CA ASP A 148 -13.59 17.92 -17.96
C ASP A 148 -12.76 19.17 -18.33
N PRO A 149 -13.02 19.78 -19.50
CA PRO A 149 -12.27 20.94 -19.98
C PRO A 149 -12.52 22.21 -19.14
N SER A 150 -13.59 22.26 -18.33
CA SER A 150 -13.92 23.44 -17.52
C SER A 150 -13.00 23.61 -16.30
N ILE A 151 -12.54 22.49 -15.74
CA ILE A 151 -11.63 22.45 -14.57
C ILE A 151 -10.20 22.08 -14.96
N GLY A 152 -9.95 21.72 -16.22
CA GLY A 152 -8.63 21.29 -16.69
C GLY A 152 -8.12 20.02 -16.00
N GLN A 153 -9.04 19.21 -15.47
CA GLN A 153 -8.76 18.02 -14.68
C GLN A 153 -9.62 16.84 -15.14
N CYS A 154 -9.15 15.64 -14.80
CA CYS A 154 -9.88 14.41 -15.03
C CYS A 154 -10.86 14.16 -13.89
N THR A 155 -12.16 14.04 -14.19
CA THR A 155 -13.19 13.71 -13.19
C THR A 155 -13.45 12.21 -13.14
N LEU A 156 -13.73 11.71 -11.93
CA LEU A 156 -14.17 10.34 -11.72
C LEU A 156 -15.69 10.27 -11.79
N ASN A 157 -16.24 9.27 -12.46
CA ASN A 157 -17.69 9.07 -12.54
C ASN A 157 -18.25 8.13 -11.45
N SER A 158 -17.43 7.57 -10.56
CA SER A 158 -17.86 6.46 -9.69
C SER A 158 -17.18 6.38 -8.31
N ALA A 159 -17.20 7.45 -7.53
CA ALA A 159 -16.71 7.48 -6.14
C ALA A 159 -17.45 6.54 -5.15
N ILE A 160 -18.66 6.07 -5.50
CA ILE A 160 -19.51 5.25 -4.61
C ILE A 160 -18.98 3.80 -4.48
N GLN A 161 -18.27 3.29 -5.50
CA GLN A 161 -17.85 1.89 -5.54
C GLN A 161 -16.58 1.59 -4.70
N ASP A 162 -15.79 2.61 -4.39
CA ASP A 162 -14.53 2.48 -3.64
C ASP A 162 -14.72 2.27 -2.13
N ARG A 163 -15.87 2.62 -1.55
CA ARG A 163 -16.06 2.57 -0.08
C ARG A 163 -16.04 1.15 0.47
N ALA A 164 -16.86 0.26 -0.08
CA ALA A 164 -16.96 -1.12 0.39
C ALA A 164 -15.63 -1.87 0.20
N ILE A 165 -14.93 -1.56 -0.88
CA ILE A 165 -13.60 -2.12 -1.18
C ILE A 165 -12.57 -1.62 -0.18
N SER A 166 -12.52 -0.32 0.07
CA SER A 166 -11.59 0.28 1.04
C SER A 166 -11.81 -0.26 2.46
N VAL A 167 -13.06 -0.40 2.90
CA VAL A 167 -13.38 -1.01 4.21
C VAL A 167 -12.94 -2.47 4.27
N ALA A 168 -13.15 -3.25 3.20
CA ALA A 168 -12.72 -4.64 3.14
C ALA A 168 -11.19 -4.77 3.22
N VAL A 169 -10.45 -3.91 2.51
CA VAL A 169 -8.98 -3.86 2.55
C VAL A 169 -8.49 -3.50 3.95
N PHE A 170 -9.02 -2.43 4.56
CA PHE A 170 -8.67 -2.00 5.91
C PHE A 170 -8.89 -3.10 6.95
N CYS A 171 -10.06 -3.76 6.93
CA CYS A 171 -10.33 -4.89 7.80
C CYS A 171 -9.39 -6.08 7.52
N GLY A 172 -9.06 -6.33 6.26
CA GLY A 172 -8.12 -7.37 5.85
C GLY A 172 -6.71 -7.12 6.39
N ASP A 173 -6.19 -5.91 6.25
CA ASP A 173 -4.86 -5.55 6.72
C ASP A 173 -4.79 -5.51 8.26
N LEU A 174 -5.82 -5.00 8.94
CA LEU A 174 -5.93 -5.08 10.40
C LEU A 174 -5.95 -6.52 10.91
N THR A 175 -6.71 -7.41 10.28
CA THR A 175 -6.76 -8.81 10.69
C THR A 175 -5.43 -9.50 10.45
N LEU A 176 -4.80 -9.33 9.28
CA LEU A 176 -3.45 -9.84 8.99
C LEU A 176 -2.43 -9.38 10.03
N LEU A 177 -2.44 -8.09 10.38
CA LEU A 177 -1.53 -7.55 11.37
C LEU A 177 -1.81 -8.06 12.78
N ALA A 178 -3.08 -8.17 13.17
CA ALA A 178 -3.46 -8.78 14.44
C ALA A 178 -2.97 -10.23 14.53
N PHE A 179 -3.11 -11.02 13.46
CA PHE A 179 -2.61 -12.40 13.40
C PHE A 179 -1.09 -12.50 13.51
N ILE A 180 -0.37 -11.55 12.90
CA ILE A 180 1.09 -11.43 13.06
C ILE A 180 1.41 -11.15 14.53
N LEU A 181 0.82 -10.12 15.14
CA LEU A 181 1.07 -9.76 16.54
C LEU A 181 0.71 -10.89 17.51
N ILE A 182 -0.41 -11.59 17.29
CA ILE A 182 -0.79 -12.76 18.11
C ILE A 182 0.21 -13.90 17.94
N GLY A 183 0.65 -14.19 16.72
CA GLY A 183 1.68 -15.20 16.44
C GLY A 183 3.00 -14.87 17.15
N LEU A 184 3.43 -13.60 17.09
CA LEU A 184 4.59 -13.13 17.83
C LEU A 184 4.37 -13.03 19.36
N ARG A 185 3.14 -12.95 19.86
CA ARG A 185 2.90 -13.01 21.30
C ARG A 185 2.96 -14.45 21.79
N LYS A 186 2.44 -15.39 21.00
CA LYS A 186 2.41 -16.82 21.33
C LYS A 186 3.82 -17.44 21.30
N GLY A 187 4.63 -17.10 20.30
CA GLY A 187 6.03 -17.56 20.22
C GLY A 187 6.95 -16.98 21.30
N TRP A 188 6.50 -15.96 22.04
CA TRP A 188 7.29 -15.29 23.08
C TRP A 188 7.67 -16.22 24.23
N ARG A 189 6.84 -17.24 24.52
CA ARG A 189 7.11 -18.23 25.59
C ARG A 189 8.24 -19.20 25.23
N GLU A 190 8.41 -19.56 23.96
CA GLU A 190 9.41 -20.56 23.56
C GLU A 190 10.77 -19.97 23.18
N VAL A 191 10.84 -18.69 22.78
CA VAL A 191 11.99 -18.12 22.04
C VAL A 191 12.69 -16.98 22.80
N ARG A 192 12.43 -16.82 24.11
CA ARG A 192 12.98 -15.73 24.98
C ARG A 192 14.52 -15.60 24.96
N LYS A 193 15.24 -16.57 24.39
CA LYS A 193 16.71 -16.60 24.28
C LYS A 193 17.29 -15.85 23.07
N PHE A 194 16.48 -15.38 22.11
CA PHE A 194 17.01 -14.75 20.89
C PHE A 194 16.71 -13.24 20.78
N PRO A 195 17.74 -12.38 20.60
CA PRO A 195 17.56 -10.93 20.45
C PRO A 195 16.76 -10.54 19.19
N LEU A 196 16.71 -11.45 18.19
CA LEU A 196 15.95 -11.27 16.96
C LEU A 196 14.44 -11.12 17.20
N TRP A 197 13.91 -11.75 18.26
CA TRP A 197 12.47 -11.71 18.57
C TRP A 197 11.99 -10.32 19.00
N SER A 198 12.79 -9.62 19.81
CA SER A 198 12.44 -8.26 20.29
C SER A 198 12.42 -7.24 19.16
N ILE A 199 13.36 -7.34 18.22
CA ILE A 199 13.39 -6.51 17.00
C ILE A 199 12.14 -6.76 16.16
N LEU A 200 11.79 -8.04 15.96
CA LEU A 200 10.64 -8.43 15.15
C LEU A 200 9.30 -7.95 15.76
N TRP A 201 9.20 -7.97 17.09
CA TRP A 201 8.07 -7.44 17.84
C TRP A 201 7.92 -5.93 17.68
N ASN A 202 8.99 -5.18 17.93
CA ASN A 202 8.95 -3.72 17.87
C ASN A 202 8.63 -3.22 16.45
N GLN A 203 9.18 -3.87 15.44
CA GLN A 203 8.91 -3.53 14.05
C GLN A 203 7.50 -3.92 13.60
N GLY A 204 6.97 -5.05 14.08
CA GLY A 204 5.58 -5.44 13.83
C GLY A 204 4.59 -4.43 14.42
N LEU A 205 4.86 -3.97 15.65
CA LEU A 205 4.05 -2.96 16.33
C LEU A 205 4.15 -1.59 15.63
N LEU A 206 5.35 -1.17 15.23
CA LEU A 206 5.55 0.09 14.51
C LEU A 206 4.79 0.09 13.17
N TYR A 207 4.85 -1.00 12.40
CA TYR A 207 4.11 -1.12 11.15
C TYR A 207 2.60 -1.14 11.39
N PHE A 208 2.12 -1.83 12.44
CA PHE A 208 0.71 -1.80 12.82
C PHE A 208 0.23 -0.38 13.17
N ALA A 209 1.01 0.35 13.98
CA ALA A 209 0.70 1.74 14.30
C ALA A 209 0.69 2.62 13.04
N LEU A 210 1.64 2.42 12.13
CA LEU A 210 1.69 3.14 10.86
C LEU A 210 0.45 2.87 10.00
N ALA A 211 0.06 1.61 9.84
CA ALA A 211 -1.12 1.22 9.05
C ALA A 211 -2.40 1.87 9.62
N VAL A 212 -2.61 1.77 10.94
CA VAL A 212 -3.77 2.40 11.60
C VAL A 212 -3.76 3.92 11.41
N MET A 213 -2.61 4.58 11.57
CA MET A 213 -2.49 6.04 11.46
C MET A 213 -2.80 6.57 10.06
N VAL A 214 -2.63 5.76 9.01
CA VAL A 214 -2.80 6.21 7.63
C VAL A 214 -4.10 5.70 7.02
N GLU A 215 -4.49 4.46 7.30
CA GLU A 215 -5.72 3.88 6.77
C GLU A 215 -6.98 4.33 7.51
N ALA A 216 -6.90 4.59 8.82
CA ALA A 216 -8.08 5.02 9.57
C ALA A 216 -8.59 6.40 9.11
N PRO A 217 -7.73 7.44 8.90
CA PRO A 217 -8.18 8.69 8.30
C PRO A 217 -8.77 8.49 6.90
N LEU A 218 -8.11 7.71 6.04
CA LEU A 218 -8.60 7.41 4.70
C LEU A 218 -10.02 6.81 4.73
N MET A 219 -10.24 5.83 5.61
CA MET A 219 -11.53 5.17 5.76
C MET A 219 -12.61 6.13 6.29
N VAL A 220 -12.29 6.97 7.28
CA VAL A 220 -13.21 7.98 7.81
C VAL A 220 -13.64 8.97 6.73
N PHE A 221 -12.71 9.50 5.94
CA PHE A 221 -13.04 10.43 4.87
C PHE A 221 -13.89 9.78 3.77
N LEU A 222 -13.56 8.55 3.37
CA LEU A 222 -14.35 7.79 2.40
C LEU A 222 -15.77 7.48 2.89
N LEU A 223 -15.95 7.20 4.17
CA LEU A 223 -17.28 6.96 4.76
C LEU A 223 -18.12 8.24 4.82
N LEU A 224 -17.51 9.37 5.22
CA LEU A 224 -18.19 10.66 5.31
C LEU A 224 -18.62 11.19 3.95
N ASN A 225 -17.90 10.82 2.87
CA ASN A 225 -18.22 11.20 1.49
C ASN A 225 -18.54 12.68 1.33
N LEU A 226 -17.65 13.53 1.83
CA LEU A 226 -17.83 14.98 1.78
C LEU A 226 -17.70 15.50 0.34
N ASN A 227 -16.65 15.05 -0.36
CA ASN A 227 -16.35 15.41 -1.75
C ASN A 227 -15.28 14.46 -2.33
N GLU A 228 -15.18 14.35 -3.66
CA GLU A 228 -14.18 13.53 -4.37
C GLU A 228 -12.74 13.92 -4.01
N VAL A 229 -12.45 15.23 -3.96
CA VAL A 229 -11.11 15.75 -3.64
C VAL A 229 -10.68 15.34 -2.23
N MET A 230 -11.60 15.42 -1.28
CA MET A 230 -11.33 15.06 0.13
C MET A 230 -11.16 13.55 0.30
N ASN A 231 -11.98 12.75 -0.39
CA ASN A 231 -11.87 11.29 -0.41
C ASN A 231 -10.51 10.83 -0.99
N ALA A 232 -9.98 11.56 -1.98
CA ALA A 232 -8.69 11.25 -2.59
C ALA A 232 -7.47 11.71 -1.76
N MET A 233 -7.65 12.61 -0.79
CA MET A 233 -6.57 13.29 -0.08
C MET A 233 -5.62 12.36 0.68
N PHE A 234 -6.15 11.28 1.24
CA PHE A 234 -5.36 10.30 2.00
C PHE A 234 -4.96 9.06 1.18
N VAL A 235 -5.37 8.95 -0.08
CA VAL A 235 -5.05 7.79 -0.92
C VAL A 235 -3.55 7.72 -1.21
N VAL A 236 -2.95 8.82 -1.69
CA VAL A 236 -1.51 8.87 -2.00
C VAL A 236 -0.66 8.66 -0.75
N PRO A 237 -0.89 9.36 0.38
CA PRO A 237 -0.22 9.06 1.64
C PRO A 237 -0.34 7.58 2.07
N ALA A 238 -1.53 6.98 1.95
CA ALA A 238 -1.76 5.57 2.28
C ALA A 238 -0.91 4.63 1.45
N VAL A 239 -0.99 4.73 0.12
CA VAL A 239 -0.22 3.87 -0.78
C VAL A 239 1.28 4.01 -0.51
N VAL A 240 1.78 5.25 -0.43
CA VAL A 240 3.21 5.55 -0.23
C VAL A 240 3.72 5.01 1.10
N MET A 241 3.03 5.30 2.21
CA MET A 241 3.49 4.92 3.54
C MET A 241 3.38 3.41 3.77
N MET A 242 2.33 2.76 3.25
CA MET A 242 2.16 1.30 3.34
C MET A 242 3.20 0.57 2.49
N ALA A 243 3.46 1.02 1.27
CA ALA A 243 4.51 0.46 0.41
C ALA A 243 5.91 0.67 1.02
N ALA A 244 6.22 1.88 1.49
CA ALA A 244 7.50 2.17 2.14
C ALA A 244 7.66 1.36 3.43
N GLY A 245 6.61 1.27 4.26
CA GLY A 245 6.61 0.50 5.51
C GLY A 245 6.83 -0.99 5.27
N SER A 246 6.09 -1.59 4.34
CA SER A 246 6.15 -3.04 4.06
C SER A 246 7.48 -3.44 3.43
N THR A 247 8.02 -2.63 2.52
CA THR A 247 9.32 -2.86 1.88
C THR A 247 10.49 -2.62 2.83
N ARG A 248 10.46 -1.58 3.68
CA ARG A 248 11.46 -1.38 4.76
C ARG A 248 11.45 -2.57 5.71
N PHE A 249 10.25 -2.99 6.11
CA PHE A 249 10.08 -4.11 7.01
C PHE A 249 10.67 -5.40 6.40
N TYR A 250 10.41 -5.68 5.12
CA TYR A 250 10.97 -6.83 4.39
C TYR A 250 12.50 -6.80 4.29
N ARG A 251 13.08 -5.63 3.96
CA ARG A 251 14.54 -5.43 3.87
C ARG A 251 15.26 -5.77 5.16
N ILE A 252 14.74 -5.27 6.28
CA ILE A 252 15.38 -5.50 7.57
C ILE A 252 15.36 -7.00 7.89
N LEU A 253 14.23 -7.67 7.68
CA LEU A 253 14.10 -9.10 7.96
C LEU A 253 15.09 -9.95 7.16
N THR A 254 15.22 -9.69 5.86
CA THR A 254 16.13 -10.44 4.97
C THR A 254 17.60 -10.19 5.29
N GLN A 255 17.97 -8.96 5.68
CA GLN A 255 19.33 -8.65 6.13
C GLN A 255 19.72 -9.40 7.41
N TYR A 256 18.78 -9.55 8.36
CA TYR A 256 19.02 -10.35 9.57
C TYR A 256 19.05 -11.86 9.27
N GLY A 257 18.16 -12.35 8.39
CA GLY A 257 18.15 -13.76 7.98
C GLY A 257 19.44 -14.19 7.32
N GLY A 258 19.99 -13.38 6.42
CA GLY A 258 21.26 -13.67 5.75
C GLY A 258 22.47 -13.70 6.69
N ARG A 259 22.47 -12.93 7.78
CA ARG A 259 23.54 -12.97 8.80
C ARG A 259 23.47 -14.22 9.69
N ALA A 260 22.29 -14.80 9.87
CA ALA A 260 22.10 -16.01 10.67
C ALA A 260 22.53 -17.29 9.92
N GLU A 261 22.46 -17.31 8.58
CA GLU A 261 22.91 -18.43 7.74
C GLU A 261 24.43 -18.45 7.51
N SER A 262 25.14 -17.35 7.81
CA SER A 262 26.60 -17.22 7.67
C SER A 262 27.40 -17.52 8.95
N ARG A 263 26.75 -17.95 10.03
CA ARG A 263 27.36 -18.43 11.29
C ARG A 263 27.03 -19.88 11.50
#